data_AF-A0A1L9VG25-F1
#
_entry.id   AF-A0A1L9VG25-F1
#
_cell.length_a   1.000
_cell.length_b   1.000
_cell.length_c   1.000
_cell.angle_alpha   90.00
_cell.angle_beta   90.00
_cell.angle_gamma   90.00
#
_symmetry.space_group_name_H-M   'P 1'
#
loop_
_entity.id
_entity.type
_entity.pdbx_description
1 polymer ?
#
loop_
_entity_poly.entity_id
_entity_poly.type
_entity_poly.pdbx_seq_one_letter_code
_entity_poly.pdbx_strand_id
1 'polypeptide(L)' 'SLQATATAHNLTLSTLPDRNPGKYTRHTYYQQRQLLTSEEEDFLAEWILEQDRQGLPPTHICACEMAQKIRRTHSDIKPL' A
#
# COMPACT_ATOMS: atom_id res chain seq x y z
N SER A 1 -0.60 19.32 24.67
CA SER A 1 -0.20 17.98 25.14
C SER A 1 -0.97 16.92 24.36
N LEU A 2 -0.45 15.68 24.23
CA LEU A 2 -1.12 14.60 23.48
C LEU A 2 -2.56 14.35 23.96
N GLN A 3 -2.81 14.54 25.25
CA GLN A 3 -4.13 14.40 25.86
C GLN A 3 -5.12 15.45 25.37
N ALA A 4 -4.70 16.72 25.23
CA ALA A 4 -5.55 17.77 24.68
C ALA A 4 -5.92 17.51 23.21
N THR A 5 -4.98 16.97 22.43
CA THR A 5 -5.20 16.58 21.03
C THR A 5 -6.16 15.39 20.91
N ALA A 6 -6.07 14.41 21.81
CA ALA A 6 -6.99 13.25 21.85
C ALA A 6 -8.43 13.71 22.06
N THR A 7 -8.64 14.58 23.05
CA THR A 7 -9.96 15.10 23.38
C THR A 7 -10.52 15.99 22.27
N ALA A 8 -9.69 16.85 21.67
CA ALA A 8 -10.11 17.73 20.57
C ALA A 8 -10.57 16.98 19.31
N HIS A 9 -10.02 15.78 19.07
CA HIS A 9 -10.31 14.98 17.87
C HIS A 9 -11.15 13.73 18.15
N ASN A 10 -11.68 13.54 19.36
CA ASN A 10 -12.42 12.34 19.79
C ASN A 10 -11.65 11.03 19.50
N LEU A 11 -10.34 11.04 19.72
CA LEU A 11 -9.46 9.90 19.50
C LEU A 11 -9.06 9.28 20.84
N THR A 12 -8.93 7.96 20.89
CA THR A 12 -8.35 7.28 22.05
C THR A 12 -6.88 7.64 22.18
N LEU A 13 -6.43 7.97 23.40
CA LEU A 13 -5.05 8.41 23.68
C LEU A 13 -3.99 7.42 23.17
N SER A 14 -4.30 6.12 23.16
CA SER A 14 -3.43 5.06 22.64
C SER A 14 -3.13 5.16 21.14
N THR A 15 -3.94 5.88 20.36
CA THR A 15 -3.76 6.05 18.91
C THR A 15 -2.82 7.19 18.52
N LEU A 16 -2.53 8.10 19.47
CA LEU A 16 -1.70 9.27 19.22
C LEU A 16 -0.18 9.04 19.31
N PRO A 17 0.35 8.15 20.18
CA PRO A 17 1.77 7.81 20.21
C PRO A 17 2.29 7.30 18.86
N ASP A 18 1.48 6.52 18.14
CA ASP A 18 1.82 5.98 16.81
C ASP A 18 1.78 7.05 15.71
N ARG A 19 1.03 8.13 15.94
CA ARG A 19 0.85 9.26 15.01
C ARG A 19 1.78 10.43 15.31
N ASN A 20 2.57 10.36 16.38
CA ASN A 20 3.53 11.38 16.72
C ASN A 20 4.64 11.39 15.64
N PRO A 21 4.87 12.52 14.93
CA PRO A 21 5.86 12.60 13.87
C PRO A 21 7.26 12.40 14.46
N GLY A 22 7.77 11.17 14.39
CA GLY A 22 9.07 10.79 14.94
C GLY A 22 9.22 9.32 15.32
N LYS A 23 8.13 8.57 15.52
CA LYS A 23 8.22 7.13 15.85
C LYS A 23 8.21 6.21 14.63
N TYR A 24 7.37 6.49 13.64
CA TYR A 24 7.40 5.83 12.33
C TYR A 24 6.92 6.82 11.29
N THR A 25 7.77 7.18 10.33
CA THR A 25 7.31 7.87 9.13
C THR A 25 6.29 6.96 8.48
N ARG A 26 5.08 7.46 8.22
CA ARG A 26 3.98 6.75 7.55
C ARG A 26 4.44 5.85 6.39
N HIS A 27 5.49 6.29 5.68
CA HIS A 27 6.25 5.55 4.68
C HIS A 27 6.75 4.16 5.12
N THR A 28 7.43 4.04 6.27
CA THR A 28 8.05 2.78 6.74
C THR A 28 7.01 1.76 7.21
N TYR A 29 5.88 2.23 7.73
CA TYR A 29 4.78 1.36 8.15
C TYR A 29 4.02 0.75 6.96
N TYR A 30 3.85 1.52 5.88
CA TYR A 30 3.20 1.00 4.68
C TYR A 30 4.07 -0.03 3.93
N GLN A 31 5.38 0.18 3.87
CA GLN A 31 6.32 -0.77 3.26
C GLN A 31 6.25 -2.18 3.88
N GLN A 32 5.96 -2.29 5.18
CA GLN A 32 5.84 -3.60 5.85
C GLN A 32 4.47 -4.27 5.68
N ARG A 33 3.45 -3.54 5.20
CA ARG A 33 2.07 -4.02 5.06
C ARG A 33 1.61 -4.13 3.61
N GLN A 34 2.40 -3.66 2.65
CA GLN A 34 2.16 -3.88 1.23
C GLN A 34 2.32 -5.37 0.92
N LEU A 35 1.35 -5.90 0.17
CA LEU A 35 1.33 -7.31 -0.23
C LEU A 35 2.23 -7.57 -1.45
N LEU A 36 2.54 -6.51 -2.20
CA LEU A 36 3.47 -6.52 -3.32
C LEU A 36 4.77 -5.86 -2.85
N THR A 37 5.89 -6.36 -3.34
CA THR A 37 7.20 -5.71 -3.25
C THR A 37 7.23 -4.45 -4.14
N SER A 38 8.18 -3.56 -3.91
CA SER A 38 8.31 -2.34 -4.73
C SER A 38 8.51 -2.66 -6.22
N GLU A 39 9.27 -3.71 -6.54
CA GLU A 39 9.48 -4.14 -7.93
C GLU A 39 8.18 -4.64 -8.60
N GLU A 40 7.33 -5.33 -7.84
CA GLU A 40 6.02 -5.78 -8.34
C GLU A 40 5.03 -4.62 -8.50
N GLU A 41 5.09 -3.61 -7.64
CA GLU A 41 4.32 -2.37 -7.79
C GLU A 41 4.79 -1.56 -9.02
N ASP A 42 6.10 -1.49 -9.27
CA ASP A 42 6.67 -0.85 -10.45
C ASP A 42 6.23 -1.56 -11.74
N PHE A 43 6.27 -2.90 -11.77
CA PHE A 43 5.76 -3.70 -12.89
C PHE A 43 4.26 -3.47 -13.11
N LEU A 44 3.46 -3.42 -12.05
CA LEU A 44 2.03 -3.11 -12.15
C LEU A 44 1.80 -1.69 -12.72
N ALA A 45 2.61 -0.71 -12.31
CA ALA A 45 2.52 0.66 -12.79
C ALA A 45 2.88 0.75 -14.29
N GLU A 46 3.95 0.09 -14.73
CA GLU A 46 4.31 0.00 -16.15
C GLU A 46 3.20 -0.63 -16.97
N TRP A 47 2.60 -1.73 -16.50
CA TRP A 47 1.49 -2.37 -17.17
C TRP A 47 0.28 -1.43 -17.30
N ILE A 48 -0.09 -0.68 -16.24
CA ILE A 48 -1.17 0.31 -16.30
C ILE A 48 -0.89 1.40 -17.35
N LEU A 49 0.33 1.94 -17.35
CA LEU A 49 0.72 2.99 -18.30
C LEU A 49 0.73 2.49 -19.75
N GLU A 50 1.12 1.24 -19.98
CA GLU A 50 1.09 0.64 -21.31
C GLU A 50 -0.36 0.43 -21.79
N GLN A 51 -1.25 -0.02 -20.91
CA GLN A 51 -2.67 -0.13 -21.23
C GLN A 51 -3.29 1.24 -21.56
N ASP A 52 -2.92 2.29 -20.81
CA ASP A 52 -3.34 3.67 -21.11
C ASP A 52 -2.80 4.16 -22.47
N ARG A 53 -1.53 3.89 -22.79
CA ARG A 53 -0.93 4.19 -24.11
C ARG A 53 -1.66 3.51 -25.26
N GLN A 54 -2.22 2.32 -25.03
CA GLN A 54 -3.02 1.59 -26.01
C GLN A 54 -4.46 2.11 -26.12
N GLY A 55 -4.82 3.14 -25.35
CA GLY A 55 -6.17 3.70 -25.30
C GLY A 55 -7.16 2.84 -24.52
N LEU A 56 -6.66 1.91 -23.70
CA LEU A 56 -7.44 0.97 -22.89
C LEU A 56 -7.08 1.10 -21.40
N PRO A 57 -7.24 2.28 -20.78
CA PRO A 57 -6.90 2.45 -19.37
C PRO A 57 -7.65 1.42 -18.50
N PRO A 58 -6.94 0.64 -17.68
CA PRO A 58 -7.56 -0.43 -16.92
C PRO A 58 -8.41 0.17 -15.80
N THR A 59 -9.56 -0.42 -15.55
CA THR A 59 -10.37 -0.05 -14.39
C THR A 59 -9.64 -0.43 -13.10
N HIS A 60 -9.99 0.21 -11.98
CA HIS A 60 -9.45 -0.14 -10.67
C HIS A 60 -9.60 -1.63 -10.33
N ILE A 61 -10.73 -2.24 -10.74
CA ILE A 61 -10.97 -3.68 -10.53
C ILE A 61 -9.94 -4.50 -11.31
N CYS A 62 -9.72 -4.18 -12.59
CA CYS A 62 -8.74 -4.88 -13.43
C CYS A 62 -7.31 -4.72 -12.92
N ALA A 63 -6.94 -3.52 -12.45
CA ALA A 63 -5.64 -3.29 -11.81
C ALA A 63 -5.48 -4.14 -10.52
N CYS A 64 -6.54 -4.27 -9.72
CA CYS A 64 -6.54 -5.13 -8.54
C CYS A 64 -6.41 -6.61 -8.89
N GLU A 65 -7.08 -7.09 -9.95
CA GLU A 65 -6.94 -8.46 -10.45
C GLU A 65 -5.51 -8.75 -10.92
N MET A 66 -4.91 -7.80 -11.65
CA MET A 66 -3.51 -7.91 -12.10
C MET A 66 -2.53 -7.92 -10.92
N ALA A 67 -2.74 -7.07 -9.92
CA ALA A 67 -1.95 -7.08 -8.68
C ALA A 67 -2.04 -8.43 -7.95
N GLN A 68 -3.24 -9.02 -7.88
CA GLN A 68 -3.42 -10.35 -7.29
C GLN A 68 -2.74 -11.45 -8.10
N LYS A 69 -2.73 -11.33 -9.43
CA LYS A 69 -2.04 -12.27 -10.32
C LYS A 69 -0.53 -12.24 -10.09
N ILE A 70 0.07 -11.05 -10.07
CA ILE A 70 1.50 -10.83 -9.79
C ILE A 70 1.87 -11.49 -8.46
N ARG A 71 1.11 -11.17 -7.40
CA ARG A 71 1.30 -11.74 -6.06
C ARG A 71 1.25 -13.28 -6.05
N ARG A 72 0.30 -13.89 -6.78
CA ARG A 72 0.17 -15.36 -6.84
C ARG A 72 1.36 -16.01 -7.53
N THR A 73 1.81 -15.43 -8.65
CA THR A 73 3.00 -15.90 -9.37
C THR A 73 4.24 -15.85 -8.46
N HIS A 74 4.39 -14.81 -7.66
CA HIS A 74 5.50 -14.71 -6.70
C HIS A 74 5.38 -15.72 -5.54
N SER A 75 4.17 -16.02 -5.06
CA SER A 75 3.98 -17.06 -4.02
C SER A 75 4.21 -18.49 -4.50
N ASP A 76 4.01 -18.78 -5.79
CA ASP A 76 4.24 -20.10 -6.40
C ASP A 76 5.73 -20.41 -6.63
N ILE A 77 6.61 -19.40 -6.59
CA ILE A 77 8.08 -19.57 -6.76
C ILE A 77 8.75 -20.01 -5.45
N LYS A 78 8.00 -20.22 -4.37
CA LYS A 78 8.53 -20.82 -3.14
C LYS A 78 8.31 -22.35 -3.19
N PRO A 79 9.34 -23.16 -3.52
CA PRO A 79 9.17 -24.61 -3.54
C PRO A 79 8.87 -25.12 -2.12
N LEU A 80 8.02 -26.15 -2.04
CA LEU A 80 7.86 -27.01 -0.86
C LEU A 80 9.20 -27.69 -0.51
#